data_AF-O18071-F1
#
_entry.id   AF-O18071-F1
#
_cell.length_a   1.000
_cell.length_b   1.000
_cell.length_c   1.000
_cell.angle_alpha   90.00
_cell.angle_beta   90.00
_cell.angle_gamma   90.00
#
_symmetry.space_group_name_H-M   'P 1'
#
loop_
_entity.id
_entity.type
_entity.pdbx_description
1 polymer ?
#
loop_
_entity_poly.entity_id
_entity_poly.type
_entity_poly.pdbx_seq_one_letter_code
_entity_poly.pdbx_strand_id
1 'polypeptide(L)'
;MSCTYRNSFLESEQFYAISLHILSVIQVPLHIFGTFIIATKTPAYMKRVKITMLVVHLTFAWLDIYMTILSMPIFLIPMVSGYPLGLLYYLGVPVRFMTYLGYLSVFLTIPAMIMFFENRYNYLVRKDHMTRGRKIKRLLYFSLLYILSVITFIPPVIDNPNRVEVLEASHRKFPCLPPEIIDNPRLFVMGTDNNTFIACVVPYIIIGWVQILGFFVGTVNFIYRTKTMSLHTSNLQKKFFKSLCIQIAVPLVVLLIPESYILNTAISGNMDVGLTNILMIWMASHGLFSTVVMLIVHKPYRKATLSILGRPQAIKTAPVSIISKLFTR
;
A
#
# COMPACT_ATOMS: atom_id res chain seq x y z
N MET A 1 28.87 11.28 -6.34
CA MET A 1 27.97 11.14 -5.16
C MET A 1 27.87 12.51 -4.51
N SER A 2 26.71 13.13 -4.53
CA SER A 2 26.42 14.32 -3.74
C SER A 2 25.72 13.91 -2.45
N CYS A 3 26.07 14.54 -1.35
CA CYS A 3 25.30 14.43 -0.12
C CYS A 3 24.90 15.82 0.35
N THR A 4 23.59 16.02 0.46
CA THR A 4 23.01 17.32 0.79
C THR A 4 22.27 17.24 2.12
N TYR A 5 22.79 17.99 3.08
CA TYR A 5 22.16 18.28 4.35
C TYR A 5 22.30 19.78 4.61
N ARG A 6 21.18 20.50 4.75
CA ARG A 6 21.13 21.97 4.82
C ARG A 6 20.90 22.49 6.23
N ASN A 7 20.74 21.59 7.21
CA ASN A 7 20.29 21.93 8.57
C ASN A 7 19.00 22.79 8.58
N SER A 8 18.07 22.46 7.69
CA SER A 8 16.82 23.19 7.51
C SER A 8 15.68 22.57 8.31
N PHE A 9 14.58 23.31 8.52
CA PHE A 9 13.40 22.76 9.20
C PHE A 9 12.85 21.50 8.52
N LEU A 10 12.90 21.41 7.18
CA LEU A 10 12.45 20.24 6.41
C LEU A 10 13.27 18.97 6.68
N GLU A 11 14.48 19.13 7.21
CA GLU A 11 15.39 18.04 7.58
C GLU A 11 15.30 17.67 9.08
N SER A 12 14.49 18.41 9.86
CA SER A 12 14.34 18.18 11.29
C SER A 12 13.40 17.01 11.62
N GLU A 13 13.69 16.31 12.72
CA GLU A 13 12.80 15.29 13.31
C GLU A 13 11.41 15.88 13.63
N GLN A 14 11.37 17.15 14.06
CA GLN A 14 10.15 17.85 14.43
C GLN A 14 9.21 18.03 13.22
N PHE A 15 9.73 18.53 12.09
CA PHE A 15 8.93 18.67 10.86
C PHE A 15 8.37 17.34 10.41
N TYR A 16 9.22 16.31 10.38
CA TYR A 16 8.83 14.98 9.95
C TYR A 16 7.72 14.41 10.85
N ALA A 17 7.90 14.48 12.16
CA ALA A 17 6.93 13.97 13.13
C ALA A 17 5.59 14.71 13.06
N ILE A 18 5.59 16.04 13.02
CA ILE A 18 4.36 16.83 12.89
C ILE A 18 3.62 16.47 11.60
N SER A 19 4.33 16.34 10.49
CA SER A 19 3.72 16.00 9.19
C SER A 19 3.05 14.63 9.21
N LEU A 20 3.70 13.62 9.78
CA LEU A 20 3.13 12.27 9.91
C LEU A 20 1.95 12.24 10.88
N HIS A 21 1.98 12.99 11.97
CA HIS A 21 0.85 13.10 12.90
C HIS A 21 -0.37 13.80 12.26
N ILE A 22 -0.16 14.86 11.48
CA ILE A 22 -1.25 15.51 10.72
C ILE A 22 -1.89 14.51 9.75
N LEU A 23 -1.08 13.72 9.03
CA LEU A 23 -1.58 12.66 8.15
C LEU A 23 -2.39 11.62 8.93
N SER A 24 -1.88 11.15 10.08
CA SER A 24 -2.52 10.10 10.86
C SER A 24 -3.87 10.52 11.45
N VAL A 25 -4.00 11.78 11.87
CA VAL A 25 -5.27 12.38 12.34
C VAL A 25 -6.36 12.31 11.26
N ILE A 26 -6.00 12.40 9.98
CA ILE A 26 -6.95 12.28 8.86
C ILE A 26 -7.14 10.82 8.44
N GLN A 27 -6.04 10.06 8.35
CA GLN A 27 -6.02 8.68 7.87
C GLN A 27 -6.81 7.74 8.79
N VAL A 28 -6.60 7.80 10.10
CA VAL A 28 -7.22 6.85 11.03
C VAL A 28 -8.75 6.90 10.97
N PRO A 29 -9.42 8.07 11.09
CA PRO A 29 -10.87 8.16 10.91
C PRO A 29 -11.31 7.70 9.52
N LEU A 30 -10.55 8.05 8.47
CA LEU A 30 -10.90 7.66 7.11
C LEU A 30 -10.81 6.13 6.91
N HIS A 31 -9.80 5.47 7.46
CA HIS A 31 -9.65 4.02 7.38
C HIS A 31 -10.73 3.28 8.16
N ILE A 32 -11.12 3.78 9.34
CA ILE A 32 -12.24 3.25 10.12
C ILE A 32 -13.53 3.39 9.31
N PHE A 33 -13.77 4.56 8.72
CA PHE A 33 -14.93 4.81 7.88
C PHE A 33 -14.94 3.92 6.62
N GLY A 34 -13.80 3.78 5.94
CA GLY A 34 -13.64 2.90 4.77
C GLY A 34 -13.94 1.43 5.12
N THR A 35 -13.43 0.97 6.27
CA THR A 35 -13.70 -0.37 6.81
C THR A 35 -15.20 -0.56 7.06
N PHE A 36 -15.84 0.41 7.71
CA PHE A 36 -17.29 0.40 7.96
C PHE A 36 -18.08 0.33 6.65
N ILE A 37 -17.72 1.12 5.64
CA ILE A 37 -18.40 1.14 4.33
C ILE A 37 -18.23 -0.22 3.63
N ILE A 38 -17.04 -0.80 3.59
CA ILE A 38 -16.85 -2.15 3.02
C ILE A 38 -17.69 -3.18 3.79
N ALA A 39 -17.63 -3.15 5.12
CA ALA A 39 -18.31 -4.14 5.97
C ALA A 39 -19.84 -4.08 5.83
N THR A 40 -20.43 -2.88 5.78
CA THR A 40 -21.88 -2.70 5.90
C THR A 40 -22.57 -2.32 4.59
N LYS A 41 -21.86 -1.73 3.63
CA LYS A 41 -22.45 -1.19 2.39
C LYS A 41 -22.03 -1.94 1.12
N THR A 42 -21.29 -3.05 1.24
CA THR A 42 -21.02 -3.94 0.10
C THR A 42 -22.26 -4.74 -0.28
N PRO A 43 -22.83 -4.56 -1.48
CA PRO A 43 -24.05 -5.24 -1.90
C PRO A 43 -23.79 -6.72 -2.26
N ALA A 44 -24.87 -7.52 -2.31
CA ALA A 44 -24.80 -8.95 -2.58
C ALA A 44 -24.09 -9.30 -3.91
N TYR A 45 -24.28 -8.51 -4.97
CA TYR A 45 -23.60 -8.73 -6.25
C TYR A 45 -22.07 -8.47 -6.21
N MET A 46 -21.58 -7.77 -5.17
CA MET A 46 -20.15 -7.58 -4.88
C MET A 46 -19.63 -8.50 -3.77
N LYS A 47 -20.47 -9.40 -3.22
CA LYS A 47 -20.11 -10.26 -2.08
C LYS A 47 -18.79 -11.02 -2.29
N ARG A 48 -18.51 -11.46 -3.52
CA ARG A 48 -17.28 -12.21 -3.87
C ARG A 48 -15.98 -11.42 -3.73
N VAL A 49 -16.00 -10.08 -3.80
CA VAL A 49 -14.80 -9.24 -3.56
C VAL A 49 -14.75 -8.60 -2.21
N LYS A 50 -15.83 -8.65 -1.43
CA LYS A 50 -15.89 -7.97 -0.14
C LYS A 50 -14.67 -8.27 0.73
N ILE A 51 -14.33 -9.55 0.85
CA ILE A 51 -13.20 -10.01 1.67
C ILE A 51 -11.88 -9.49 1.11
N THR A 52 -11.64 -9.59 -0.20
CA THR A 52 -10.38 -9.14 -0.79
C THR A 52 -10.22 -7.63 -0.77
N MET A 53 -11.33 -6.88 -0.92
CA MET A 53 -11.34 -5.42 -0.73
C MET A 53 -11.01 -5.06 0.71
N LEU A 54 -11.57 -5.79 1.67
CA LEU A 54 -11.30 -5.57 3.09
C LEU A 54 -9.85 -5.91 3.44
N VAL A 55 -9.29 -7.01 2.94
CA VAL A 55 -7.89 -7.38 3.15
C VAL A 55 -6.96 -6.28 2.64
N VAL A 56 -7.11 -5.85 1.38
CA VAL A 56 -6.29 -4.75 0.82
C VAL A 56 -6.43 -3.47 1.65
N HIS A 57 -7.66 -3.09 1.99
CA HIS A 57 -7.92 -1.88 2.77
C HIS A 57 -7.27 -1.93 4.16
N LEU A 58 -7.44 -3.04 4.87
CA LEU A 58 -6.86 -3.21 6.21
C LEU A 58 -5.33 -3.32 6.16
N THR A 59 -4.76 -3.94 5.13
CA THR A 59 -3.30 -4.01 4.96
C THR A 59 -2.71 -2.62 4.71
N PHE A 60 -3.32 -1.80 3.86
CA PHE A 60 -2.87 -0.42 3.66
C PHE A 60 -3.10 0.46 4.89
N ALA A 61 -4.24 0.33 5.57
CA ALA A 61 -4.49 1.05 6.81
C ALA A 61 -3.49 0.68 7.91
N TRP A 62 -3.13 -0.60 8.03
CA TRP A 62 -2.08 -1.08 8.93
C TRP A 62 -0.74 -0.44 8.59
N LEU A 63 -0.34 -0.45 7.31
CA LEU A 63 0.91 0.14 6.87
C LEU A 63 0.95 1.65 7.16
N ASP A 64 -0.11 2.39 6.86
CA ASP A 64 -0.19 3.84 7.16
C ASP A 64 -0.06 4.10 8.67
N ILE A 65 -0.80 3.37 9.52
CA ILE A 65 -0.70 3.49 10.99
C ILE A 65 0.72 3.14 11.47
N TYR A 66 1.32 2.11 10.88
CA TYR A 66 2.67 1.70 11.23
C TYR A 66 3.68 2.80 10.91
N MET A 67 3.58 3.38 9.72
CA MET A 67 4.51 4.42 9.24
C MET A 67 4.28 5.78 9.89
N THR A 68 3.06 6.12 10.30
CA THR A 68 2.73 7.47 10.80
C THR A 68 2.60 7.59 12.32
N ILE A 69 2.41 6.47 13.04
CA ILE A 69 2.22 6.46 14.50
C ILE A 69 3.23 5.53 15.17
N LEU A 70 3.31 4.27 14.73
CA LEU A 70 4.02 3.25 15.50
C LEU A 70 5.54 3.34 15.35
N SER A 71 6.03 3.43 14.12
CA SER A 71 7.47 3.43 13.83
C SER A 71 7.99 4.83 13.48
N MET A 72 7.25 5.60 12.67
CA MET A 72 7.70 6.90 12.14
C MET A 72 9.17 6.87 11.68
N PRO A 73 9.53 5.97 10.75
CA PRO A 73 10.92 5.76 10.38
C PRO A 73 11.45 6.93 9.56
N ILE A 74 12.56 7.52 9.98
CA ILE A 74 13.40 8.38 9.14
C ILE A 74 14.36 7.48 8.37
N PHE A 75 14.42 7.64 7.05
CA PHE A 75 15.30 6.87 6.19
C PHE A 75 16.50 7.70 5.74
N LEU A 76 17.66 7.05 5.73
CA LEU A 76 18.91 7.58 5.18
C LEU A 76 19.33 6.66 4.02
N ILE A 77 19.02 7.08 2.80
CA ILE A 77 19.29 6.36 1.55
C ILE A 77 20.37 7.16 0.82
N PRO A 78 21.48 6.56 0.36
CA PRO A 78 21.67 5.13 0.03
C PRO A 78 22.27 4.26 1.14
N MET A 79 22.43 4.76 2.38
CA MET A 79 23.02 3.99 3.48
C MET A 79 22.18 2.77 3.93
N VAL A 80 20.99 2.56 3.36
CA VAL A 80 19.99 1.54 3.76
C VAL A 80 19.90 1.48 5.29
N SER A 81 19.64 2.65 5.86
CA SER A 81 19.62 2.84 7.30
C SER A 81 18.53 3.82 7.69
N GLY A 82 18.26 3.90 8.97
CA GLY A 82 17.24 4.79 9.49
C GLY A 82 17.04 4.61 10.97
N TYR A 83 16.22 5.48 11.54
CA TYR A 83 15.83 5.39 12.94
C TYR A 83 14.36 5.75 13.13
N PRO A 84 13.68 5.13 14.11
CA PRO A 84 12.28 5.39 14.39
C PRO A 84 12.10 6.60 15.31
N LEU A 85 11.01 7.33 15.08
CA LEU A 85 10.49 8.39 15.96
C LEU A 85 9.15 8.02 16.62
N GLY A 86 8.61 6.85 16.31
CA GLY A 86 7.25 6.48 16.66
C GLY A 86 7.08 5.85 18.04
N LEU A 87 5.82 5.61 18.39
CA LEU A 87 5.39 5.11 19.69
C LEU A 87 6.11 3.83 20.15
N LEU A 88 6.36 2.89 19.24
CA LEU A 88 6.95 1.59 19.59
C LEU A 88 8.36 1.74 20.19
N TYR A 89 9.14 2.73 19.72
CA TYR A 89 10.46 2.98 20.27
C TYR A 89 10.37 3.40 21.76
N TYR A 90 9.45 4.30 22.08
CA TYR A 90 9.23 4.75 23.46
C TYR A 90 8.62 3.67 24.37
N LEU A 91 7.97 2.67 23.79
CA LEU A 91 7.52 1.46 24.49
C LEU A 91 8.64 0.43 24.71
N GLY A 92 9.89 0.74 24.32
CA GLY A 92 11.05 -0.12 24.51
C GLY A 92 11.18 -1.23 23.46
N VAL A 93 10.47 -1.15 22.34
CA VAL A 93 10.60 -2.13 21.26
C VAL A 93 11.96 -1.96 20.57
N PRO A 94 12.77 -3.04 20.42
CA PRO A 94 14.07 -2.94 19.77
C PRO A 94 13.98 -2.45 18.32
N VAL A 95 14.84 -1.49 17.94
CA VAL A 95 14.82 -0.90 16.59
C VAL A 95 14.93 -1.95 15.49
N ARG A 96 15.76 -2.97 15.67
CA ARG A 96 15.90 -4.07 14.69
C ARG A 96 14.57 -4.77 14.41
N PHE A 97 13.79 -5.02 15.46
CA PHE A 97 12.48 -5.63 15.35
C PHE A 97 11.47 -4.69 14.70
N MET A 98 11.54 -3.38 14.99
CA MET A 98 10.74 -2.36 14.29
C MET A 98 11.09 -2.29 12.80
N THR A 99 12.36 -2.38 12.43
CA THR A 99 12.76 -2.44 11.02
C THR A 99 12.17 -3.69 10.36
N TYR A 100 12.30 -4.86 11.00
CA TYR A 100 11.68 -6.09 10.51
C TYR A 100 10.17 -5.96 10.29
N LEU A 101 9.44 -5.46 11.29
CA LEU A 101 8.00 -5.25 11.22
C LEU A 101 7.60 -4.25 10.12
N GLY A 102 8.42 -3.22 9.88
CA GLY A 102 8.19 -2.25 8.81
C GLY A 102 8.25 -2.88 7.43
N TYR A 103 9.34 -3.59 7.13
CA TYR A 103 9.48 -4.29 5.85
C TYR A 103 8.45 -5.41 5.68
N LEU A 104 8.14 -6.16 6.74
CA LEU A 104 7.04 -7.13 6.73
C LEU A 104 5.71 -6.45 6.35
N SER A 105 5.40 -5.29 6.94
CA SER A 105 4.16 -4.55 6.65
C SER A 105 4.08 -4.12 5.19
N VAL A 106 5.19 -3.69 4.60
CA VAL A 106 5.28 -3.40 3.16
C VAL A 106 5.08 -4.67 2.34
N PHE A 107 5.75 -5.77 2.69
CA PHE A 107 5.66 -7.03 1.95
C PHE A 107 4.26 -7.62 1.97
N LEU A 108 3.53 -7.52 3.07
CA LEU A 108 2.14 -7.97 3.19
C LEU A 108 1.17 -7.27 2.21
N THR A 109 1.54 -6.10 1.67
CA THR A 109 0.74 -5.44 0.62
C THR A 109 0.70 -6.24 -0.69
N ILE A 110 1.77 -6.97 -1.02
CA ILE A 110 1.86 -7.77 -2.26
C ILE A 110 0.84 -8.92 -2.28
N PRO A 111 0.80 -9.85 -1.29
CA PRO A 111 -0.20 -10.90 -1.28
C PRO A 111 -1.62 -10.34 -1.18
N ALA A 112 -1.85 -9.20 -0.51
CA ALA A 112 -3.14 -8.53 -0.49
C ALA A 112 -3.58 -8.08 -1.89
N MET A 113 -2.69 -7.44 -2.66
CA MET A 113 -2.94 -7.02 -4.04
C MET A 113 -3.10 -8.22 -4.98
N ILE A 114 -2.26 -9.26 -4.85
CA ILE A 114 -2.40 -10.51 -5.60
C ILE A 114 -3.77 -11.13 -5.32
N MET A 115 -4.18 -11.22 -4.05
CA MET A 115 -5.47 -11.77 -3.65
C MET A 115 -6.63 -11.01 -4.29
N PHE A 116 -6.52 -9.68 -4.39
CA PHE A 116 -7.53 -8.84 -5.02
C PHE A 116 -7.71 -9.15 -6.52
N PHE A 117 -6.62 -9.24 -7.29
CA PHE A 117 -6.69 -9.54 -8.72
C PHE A 117 -6.94 -11.02 -9.01
N GLU A 118 -6.29 -11.93 -8.29
CA GLU A 118 -6.52 -13.39 -8.39
C GLU A 118 -7.97 -13.73 -8.13
N ASN A 119 -8.59 -13.11 -7.13
CA ASN A 119 -9.98 -13.40 -6.80
C ASN A 119 -10.93 -13.04 -7.95
N ARG A 120 -10.67 -11.93 -8.65
CA ARG A 120 -11.42 -11.57 -9.86
C ARG A 120 -11.19 -12.56 -10.99
N TYR A 121 -9.93 -12.90 -11.25
CA TYR A 121 -9.56 -13.89 -12.24
C TYR A 121 -10.24 -15.24 -11.96
N ASN A 122 -10.17 -15.73 -10.73
CA ASN A 122 -10.72 -17.00 -10.29
C ASN A 122 -12.23 -17.06 -10.51
N TYR A 123 -12.99 -16.02 -10.17
CA TYR A 123 -14.45 -16.04 -10.31
C TYR A 123 -14.97 -15.75 -11.71
N LEU A 124 -14.21 -15.04 -12.55
CA LEU A 124 -14.65 -14.70 -13.91
C LEU A 124 -14.14 -15.69 -14.96
N VAL A 125 -12.85 -16.04 -14.89
CA VAL A 125 -12.17 -16.80 -15.94
C VAL A 125 -12.25 -18.30 -15.69
N ARG A 126 -12.14 -18.74 -14.43
CA ARG A 126 -12.03 -20.16 -14.11
C ARG A 126 -13.40 -20.84 -13.98
N LYS A 127 -13.55 -21.99 -14.65
CA LYS A 127 -14.74 -22.84 -14.54
C LYS A 127 -14.77 -23.64 -13.22
N ASP A 128 -13.61 -23.99 -12.67
CA ASP A 128 -13.45 -24.81 -11.47
C ASP A 128 -13.50 -24.01 -10.15
N HIS A 129 -13.90 -22.73 -10.19
CA HIS A 129 -13.73 -21.79 -9.07
C HIS A 129 -14.46 -22.17 -7.78
N MET A 130 -15.55 -22.94 -7.86
CA MET A 130 -16.32 -23.41 -6.69
C MET A 130 -15.87 -24.77 -6.15
N THR A 131 -15.04 -25.50 -6.91
CA THR A 131 -14.64 -26.86 -6.53
C THR A 131 -13.84 -26.87 -5.23
N ARG A 132 -14.00 -27.93 -4.43
CA ARG A 132 -13.23 -28.10 -3.17
C ARG A 132 -11.73 -28.09 -3.44
N GLY A 133 -11.29 -28.76 -4.52
CA GLY A 133 -9.89 -28.78 -4.95
C GLY A 133 -9.34 -27.38 -5.23
N ARG A 134 -10.10 -26.49 -5.90
CA ARG A 134 -9.64 -25.12 -6.14
C ARG A 134 -9.52 -24.32 -4.84
N LYS A 135 -10.47 -24.46 -3.91
CA LYS A 135 -10.41 -23.77 -2.61
C LYS A 135 -9.16 -24.16 -1.82
N ILE A 136 -8.82 -25.46 -1.78
CA ILE A 136 -7.60 -25.95 -1.11
C ILE A 136 -6.34 -25.41 -1.80
N LYS A 137 -6.27 -25.46 -3.15
CA LYS A 137 -5.13 -24.90 -3.90
C LYS A 137 -4.93 -23.40 -3.63
N ARG A 138 -6.02 -22.63 -3.53
CA ARG A 138 -5.97 -21.20 -3.19
C ARG A 138 -5.46 -20.98 -1.76
N LEU A 139 -5.95 -21.76 -0.80
CA LEU A 139 -5.48 -21.69 0.58
C LEU A 139 -3.97 -21.92 0.66
N LEU A 140 -3.47 -23.03 0.10
CA LEU A 140 -2.04 -23.35 0.08
C LEU A 140 -1.21 -22.28 -0.62
N TYR A 141 -1.69 -21.77 -1.76
CA TYR A 141 -1.03 -20.71 -2.51
C TYR A 141 -0.89 -19.42 -1.71
N PHE A 142 -1.96 -18.93 -1.07
CA PHE A 142 -1.87 -17.73 -0.25
C PHE A 142 -1.09 -17.96 1.04
N SER A 143 -1.22 -19.12 1.69
CA SER A 143 -0.38 -19.48 2.84
C SER A 143 1.10 -19.40 2.50
N LEU A 144 1.51 -19.93 1.34
CA LEU A 144 2.90 -19.84 0.87
C LEU A 144 3.33 -18.39 0.62
N LEU A 145 2.49 -17.56 -0.01
CA LEU A 145 2.80 -16.15 -0.23
C LEU A 145 2.97 -15.36 1.08
N TYR A 146 2.11 -15.62 2.08
CA TYR A 146 2.23 -14.98 3.39
C TYR A 146 3.47 -15.46 4.15
N ILE A 147 3.78 -16.77 4.11
CA ILE A 147 5.03 -17.31 4.68
C ILE A 147 6.23 -16.66 4.00
N LEU A 148 6.23 -16.56 2.66
CA LEU A 148 7.30 -15.91 1.90
C LEU A 148 7.49 -14.46 2.37
N SER A 149 6.40 -13.71 2.56
CA SER A 149 6.44 -12.33 3.06
C SER A 149 7.10 -12.22 4.43
N VAL A 150 6.88 -13.21 5.31
CA VAL A 150 7.46 -13.28 6.67
C VAL A 150 8.95 -13.59 6.63
N ILE A 151 9.39 -14.48 5.74
CA ILE A 151 10.78 -14.96 5.69
C ILE A 151 11.70 -14.07 4.85
N THR A 152 11.19 -13.36 3.83
CA THR A 152 12.00 -12.61 2.85
C THR A 152 12.95 -11.62 3.52
N PHE A 153 12.53 -10.95 4.59
CA PHE A 153 13.37 -9.95 5.27
C PHE A 153 14.20 -10.49 6.43
N ILE A 154 14.08 -11.78 6.77
CA ILE A 154 14.83 -12.36 7.88
C ILE A 154 16.35 -12.30 7.61
N PRO A 155 16.87 -12.76 6.45
CA PRO A 155 18.32 -12.76 6.22
C PRO A 155 18.98 -11.37 6.29
N PRO A 156 18.42 -10.30 5.69
CA PRO A 156 19.02 -8.96 5.80
C PRO A 156 18.96 -8.35 7.21
N VAL A 157 17.96 -8.70 8.03
CA VAL A 157 17.80 -8.09 9.37
C VAL A 157 18.59 -8.81 10.46
N ILE A 158 18.89 -10.10 10.28
CA ILE A 158 19.75 -10.86 11.21
C ILE A 158 21.23 -10.57 10.98
N ASP A 159 21.59 -10.02 9.82
CA ASP A 159 22.96 -9.58 9.56
C ASP A 159 23.33 -8.52 10.60
N ASN A 160 24.35 -8.84 11.39
CA ASN A 160 24.76 -8.06 12.55
C ASN A 160 26.20 -7.61 12.36
N PRO A 161 26.44 -6.58 11.54
CA PRO A 161 27.78 -6.04 11.36
C PRO A 161 28.28 -5.40 12.65
N ASN A 162 29.61 -5.33 12.81
CA ASN A 162 30.22 -4.64 13.94
C ASN A 162 29.81 -3.15 13.92
N ARG A 163 29.12 -2.70 14.98
CA ARG A 163 28.57 -1.34 15.06
C ARG A 163 29.66 -0.27 14.91
N VAL A 164 30.83 -0.48 15.51
CA VAL A 164 31.92 0.52 15.47
C VAL A 164 32.41 0.71 14.03
N GLU A 165 32.71 -0.38 13.33
CA GLU A 165 33.15 -0.35 11.93
C GLU A 165 32.10 0.27 11.01
N VAL A 166 30.82 -0.04 11.24
CA VAL A 166 29.72 0.51 10.45
C VAL A 166 29.59 2.01 10.65
N LEU A 167 29.64 2.50 11.89
CA LEU A 167 29.56 3.93 12.16
C LEU A 167 30.76 4.68 11.58
N GLU A 168 31.97 4.14 11.72
CA GLU A 168 33.16 4.71 11.08
C GLU A 168 33.03 4.76 9.56
N ALA A 169 32.55 3.68 8.94
CA ALA A 169 32.30 3.65 7.49
C ALA A 169 31.22 4.65 7.08
N SER A 170 30.16 4.81 7.87
CA SER A 170 29.08 5.78 7.65
C SER A 170 29.59 7.22 7.71
N HIS A 171 30.38 7.58 8.73
CA HIS A 171 31.01 8.90 8.85
C HIS A 171 31.92 9.20 7.66
N ARG A 172 32.73 8.22 7.23
CA ARG A 172 33.62 8.38 6.06
C ARG A 172 32.84 8.54 4.75
N LYS A 173 31.74 7.80 4.59
CA LYS A 173 30.96 7.76 3.35
C LYS A 173 29.99 8.95 3.23
N PHE A 174 29.51 9.48 4.35
CA PHE A 174 28.52 10.55 4.42
C PHE A 174 28.97 11.70 5.35
N PRO A 175 30.09 12.39 5.06
CA PRO A 175 30.66 13.44 5.92
C PRO A 175 29.76 14.70 6.04
N CYS A 176 28.78 14.83 5.15
CA CYS A 176 27.72 15.82 5.16
C CYS A 176 26.72 15.68 6.32
N LEU A 177 26.55 14.47 6.85
CA LEU A 177 25.55 14.20 7.87
C LEU A 177 26.15 14.58 9.23
N PRO A 178 25.40 15.33 10.05
CA PRO A 178 25.88 15.72 11.35
C PRO A 178 26.02 14.50 12.28
N PRO A 179 26.97 14.51 13.24
CA PRO A 179 27.18 13.40 14.17
C PRO A 179 25.92 13.00 14.93
N GLU A 180 25.02 13.94 15.22
CA GLU A 180 23.75 13.70 15.90
C GLU A 180 22.83 12.73 15.13
N ILE A 181 23.00 12.60 13.80
CA ILE A 181 22.26 11.65 12.97
C ILE A 181 22.97 10.29 12.91
N ILE A 182 24.29 10.28 12.68
CA ILE A 182 25.05 9.03 12.52
C ILE A 182 25.24 8.32 13.86
N ASP A 183 25.58 9.06 14.92
CA ASP A 183 25.82 8.51 16.26
C ASP A 183 24.53 8.32 17.07
N ASN A 184 23.37 8.61 16.46
CA ASN A 184 22.07 8.44 17.10
C ASN A 184 21.91 7.00 17.60
N PRO A 185 21.62 6.77 18.89
CA PRO A 185 21.47 5.42 19.44
C PRO A 185 20.31 4.63 18.81
N ARG A 186 19.38 5.34 18.14
CA ARG A 186 18.25 4.77 17.42
C ARG A 186 18.60 4.33 16.00
N LEU A 187 19.76 4.73 15.47
CA LEU A 187 20.16 4.41 14.11
C LEU A 187 20.40 2.91 13.95
N PHE A 188 19.70 2.33 12.97
CA PHE A 188 19.92 0.99 12.50
C PHE A 188 20.44 1.03 11.07
N VAL A 189 21.56 0.36 10.82
CA VAL A 189 22.21 0.24 9.51
C VAL A 189 22.17 -1.21 9.07
N MET A 190 21.66 -1.44 7.86
CA MET A 190 21.50 -2.78 7.27
C MET A 190 22.80 -3.23 6.61
N GLY A 191 23.78 -3.68 7.40
CA GLY A 191 25.02 -4.26 6.87
C GLY A 191 25.93 -3.28 6.13
N THR A 192 27.12 -3.74 5.77
CA THR A 192 28.03 -3.02 4.85
C THR A 192 27.77 -3.39 3.38
N ASP A 193 27.28 -4.61 3.14
CA ASP A 193 26.96 -5.12 1.81
C ASP A 193 25.44 -5.22 1.61
N ASN A 194 24.91 -4.42 0.68
CA ASN A 194 23.50 -4.44 0.31
C ASN A 194 23.13 -5.68 -0.52
N ASN A 195 24.08 -6.54 -0.89
CA ASN A 195 23.83 -7.71 -1.72
C ASN A 195 22.78 -8.65 -1.14
N THR A 196 22.83 -8.95 0.17
CA THR A 196 21.83 -9.82 0.81
C THR A 196 20.44 -9.20 0.77
N PHE A 197 20.34 -7.89 1.04
CA PHE A 197 19.09 -7.15 0.92
C PHE A 197 18.53 -7.22 -0.52
N ILE A 198 19.36 -6.92 -1.52
CA ILE A 198 18.96 -6.93 -2.93
C ILE A 198 18.52 -8.34 -3.36
N ALA A 199 19.31 -9.37 -3.03
CA ALA A 199 19.07 -10.76 -3.41
C ALA A 199 17.76 -11.32 -2.80
N CYS A 200 17.34 -10.85 -1.63
CA CYS A 200 16.07 -11.27 -1.03
C CYS A 200 14.88 -10.42 -1.50
N VAL A 201 15.02 -9.09 -1.49
CA VAL A 201 13.88 -8.18 -1.66
C VAL A 201 13.50 -7.99 -3.13
N VAL A 202 14.47 -7.86 -4.02
CA VAL A 202 14.18 -7.60 -5.45
C VAL A 202 13.43 -8.76 -6.11
N PRO A 203 13.84 -10.03 -5.96
CA PRO A 203 13.08 -11.14 -6.54
C PRO A 203 11.66 -11.25 -5.98
N TYR A 204 11.47 -11.00 -4.67
CA TYR A 204 10.14 -11.01 -4.06
C TYR A 204 9.19 -9.98 -4.70
N ILE A 205 9.69 -8.74 -4.87
CA ILE A 205 8.94 -7.66 -5.54
C ILE A 205 8.61 -8.04 -6.98
N ILE A 206 9.58 -8.52 -7.76
CA ILE A 206 9.39 -8.93 -9.16
C ILE A 206 8.35 -10.05 -9.26
N ILE A 207 8.48 -11.10 -8.46
CA ILE A 207 7.53 -12.23 -8.43
C ILE A 207 6.13 -11.74 -8.07
N GLY A 208 6.02 -10.81 -7.13
CA GLY A 208 4.76 -10.18 -6.76
C GLY A 208 4.09 -9.46 -7.93
N TRP A 209 4.82 -8.57 -8.60
CA TRP A 209 4.34 -7.77 -9.71
C TRP A 209 3.99 -8.60 -10.95
N VAL A 210 4.79 -9.60 -11.30
CA VAL A 210 4.51 -10.51 -12.41
C VAL A 210 3.17 -11.23 -12.19
N GLN A 211 2.87 -11.65 -10.96
CA GLN A 211 1.59 -12.30 -10.64
C GLN A 211 0.41 -11.32 -10.72
N ILE A 212 0.55 -10.10 -10.18
CA ILE A 212 -0.46 -9.04 -10.27
C ILE A 212 -0.79 -8.77 -11.74
N LEU A 213 0.24 -8.55 -12.57
CA LEU A 213 0.10 -8.32 -14.01
C LEU A 213 -0.53 -9.53 -14.72
N GLY A 214 -0.11 -10.75 -14.40
CA GLY A 214 -0.67 -11.97 -14.98
C GLY A 214 -2.18 -12.12 -14.72
N PHE A 215 -2.62 -11.94 -13.48
CA PHE A 215 -4.05 -11.98 -13.13
C PHE A 215 -4.82 -10.82 -13.74
N PHE A 216 -4.23 -9.63 -13.79
CA PHE A 216 -4.82 -8.47 -14.44
C PHE A 216 -5.06 -8.71 -15.93
N VAL A 217 -4.01 -9.05 -16.69
CA VAL A 217 -4.07 -9.31 -18.13
C VAL A 217 -5.02 -10.46 -18.43
N GLY A 218 -4.96 -11.54 -17.66
CA GLY A 218 -5.89 -12.67 -17.81
C GLY A 218 -7.36 -12.26 -17.61
N THR A 219 -7.63 -11.39 -16.64
CA THR A 219 -8.99 -10.89 -16.38
C THR A 219 -9.46 -9.93 -17.48
N VAL A 220 -8.59 -9.01 -17.94
CA VAL A 220 -8.86 -8.11 -19.07
C VAL A 220 -9.22 -8.91 -20.32
N ASN A 221 -8.38 -9.87 -20.69
CA ASN A 221 -8.58 -10.70 -21.87
C ASN A 221 -9.94 -11.40 -21.85
N PHE A 222 -10.35 -11.96 -20.70
CA PHE A 222 -11.65 -12.59 -20.57
C PHE A 222 -12.81 -11.59 -20.72
N ILE A 223 -12.74 -10.44 -20.04
CA ILE A 223 -13.84 -9.45 -20.05
C ILE A 223 -14.07 -8.87 -21.46
N TYR A 224 -13.01 -8.70 -22.25
CA TYR A 224 -13.10 -8.08 -23.56
C TYR A 224 -13.25 -9.08 -24.73
N ARG A 225 -12.78 -10.32 -24.60
CA ARG A 225 -12.85 -11.31 -25.70
C ARG A 225 -14.00 -12.31 -25.58
N THR A 226 -14.52 -12.56 -24.38
CA THR A 226 -15.57 -13.57 -24.19
C THR A 226 -16.92 -13.08 -24.72
N LYS A 227 -17.46 -13.79 -25.73
CA LYS A 227 -18.77 -13.51 -26.35
C LYS A 227 -19.95 -14.26 -25.70
N THR A 228 -19.69 -15.10 -24.71
CA THR A 228 -20.74 -15.95 -24.10
C THR A 228 -21.68 -15.21 -23.14
N MET A 229 -21.38 -13.95 -22.81
CA MET A 229 -22.15 -13.14 -21.86
C MET A 229 -23.07 -12.18 -22.60
N SER A 230 -24.27 -11.94 -22.06
CA SER A 230 -25.18 -10.92 -22.60
C SER A 230 -24.51 -9.54 -22.58
N LEU A 231 -24.88 -8.68 -23.53
CA LEU A 231 -24.32 -7.33 -23.67
C LEU A 231 -24.46 -6.52 -22.39
N HIS A 232 -25.61 -6.64 -21.71
CA HIS A 232 -25.86 -5.97 -20.44
C HIS A 232 -24.88 -6.41 -19.34
N THR A 233 -24.72 -7.72 -19.14
CA THR A 233 -23.82 -8.27 -18.11
C THR A 233 -22.36 -7.97 -18.43
N SER A 234 -21.94 -8.06 -19.70
CA SER A 234 -20.60 -7.68 -20.14
C SER A 234 -20.28 -6.22 -19.80
N ASN A 235 -21.22 -5.31 -20.08
CA ASN A 235 -21.07 -3.89 -19.75
C ASN A 235 -20.97 -3.62 -18.25
N LEU A 236 -21.73 -4.36 -17.43
CA LEU A 236 -21.62 -4.27 -15.97
C LEU A 236 -20.25 -4.75 -15.46
N GLN A 237 -19.75 -5.88 -15.97
CA GLN A 237 -18.43 -6.40 -15.60
C GLN A 237 -17.30 -5.44 -16.01
N LYS A 238 -17.36 -4.88 -17.21
CA LYS A 238 -16.39 -3.88 -17.69
C LYS A 238 -16.33 -2.65 -16.77
N LYS A 239 -17.50 -2.08 -16.43
CA LYS A 239 -17.59 -0.91 -15.52
C LYS A 239 -17.06 -1.24 -14.13
N PHE A 240 -17.43 -2.42 -13.62
CA PHE A 240 -16.99 -2.85 -12.30
C PHE A 240 -15.47 -3.11 -12.26
N PHE A 241 -14.93 -3.81 -13.25
CA PHE A 241 -13.49 -4.07 -13.35
C PHE A 241 -12.68 -2.79 -13.52
N LYS A 242 -13.15 -1.83 -14.34
CA LYS A 242 -12.54 -0.50 -14.44
C LYS A 242 -12.43 0.18 -13.08
N SER A 243 -13.48 0.10 -12.26
CA SER A 243 -13.49 0.70 -10.91
C SER A 243 -12.44 0.05 -10.00
N LEU A 244 -12.27 -1.28 -10.08
CA LEU A 244 -11.22 -1.99 -9.34
C LEU A 244 -9.81 -1.61 -9.81
N CYS A 245 -9.62 -1.43 -11.11
CA CYS A 245 -8.32 -1.04 -11.65
C CYS A 245 -7.92 0.35 -11.16
N ILE A 246 -8.86 1.31 -11.20
CA ILE A 246 -8.62 2.66 -10.68
C ILE A 246 -8.31 2.62 -9.18
N GLN A 247 -9.00 1.79 -8.40
CA GLN A 247 -8.77 1.64 -6.96
C GLN A 247 -7.32 1.28 -6.62
N ILE A 248 -6.68 0.42 -7.42
CA ILE A 248 -5.30 -0.01 -7.18
C ILE A 248 -4.28 0.86 -7.94
N ALA A 249 -4.58 1.26 -9.17
CA ALA A 249 -3.65 2.02 -9.99
C ALA A 249 -3.37 3.42 -9.41
N VAL A 250 -4.37 4.11 -8.86
CA VAL A 250 -4.15 5.47 -8.34
C VAL A 250 -3.17 5.49 -7.15
N PRO A 251 -3.31 4.63 -6.13
CA PRO A 251 -2.31 4.54 -5.06
C PRO A 251 -0.91 4.17 -5.56
N LEU A 252 -0.81 3.31 -6.56
CA LEU A 252 0.48 2.96 -7.15
C LEU A 252 1.13 4.15 -7.85
N VAL A 253 0.34 4.96 -8.58
CA VAL A 253 0.85 6.20 -9.18
C VAL A 253 1.34 7.18 -8.12
N VAL A 254 0.68 7.26 -6.96
CA VAL A 254 1.14 8.05 -5.82
C VAL A 254 2.50 7.57 -5.31
N LEU A 255 2.79 6.26 -5.39
CA LEU A 255 4.06 5.66 -4.97
C LEU A 255 5.19 5.78 -6.01
N LEU A 256 4.86 5.89 -7.30
CA LEU A 256 5.86 5.91 -8.38
C LEU A 256 6.91 7.02 -8.21
N ILE A 257 6.50 8.20 -7.74
CA ILE A 257 7.42 9.34 -7.59
C ILE A 257 8.43 9.08 -6.45
N PRO A 258 8.01 8.79 -5.20
CA PRO A 258 8.94 8.41 -4.13
C PRO A 258 9.82 7.21 -4.48
N GLU A 259 9.25 6.16 -5.07
CA GLU A 259 10.00 4.94 -5.44
C GLU A 259 11.07 5.22 -6.49
N SER A 260 10.76 6.03 -7.50
CA SER A 260 11.71 6.41 -8.55
C SER A 260 12.88 7.21 -7.98
N TYR A 261 12.62 8.09 -7.02
CA TYR A 261 13.68 8.82 -6.32
C TYR A 261 14.54 7.90 -5.46
N ILE A 262 13.94 7.02 -4.66
CA ILE A 262 14.69 6.05 -3.85
C ILE A 262 15.60 5.20 -4.73
N LEU A 263 15.11 4.72 -5.87
CA LEU A 263 15.91 3.97 -6.84
C LEU A 263 17.04 4.83 -7.42
N ASN A 264 16.76 6.08 -7.79
CA ASN A 264 17.78 6.99 -8.29
C ASN A 264 18.87 7.27 -7.26
N THR A 265 18.52 7.53 -6.00
CA THR A 265 19.47 7.72 -4.90
C THR A 265 20.26 6.45 -4.61
N ALA A 266 19.64 5.27 -4.67
CA ALA A 266 20.33 3.99 -4.51
C ALA A 266 21.37 3.74 -5.60
N ILE A 267 21.08 4.12 -6.86
CA ILE A 267 21.99 3.92 -7.99
C ILE A 267 23.07 5.00 -8.06
N SER A 268 22.69 6.28 -7.96
CA SER A 268 23.61 7.42 -8.11
C SER A 268 24.46 7.67 -6.87
N GLY A 269 24.03 7.14 -5.73
CA GLY A 269 24.58 7.46 -4.41
C GLY A 269 24.30 8.90 -3.95
N ASN A 270 23.44 9.64 -4.68
CA ASN A 270 23.14 11.04 -4.38
C ASN A 270 22.02 11.14 -3.35
N MET A 271 22.31 11.70 -2.19
CA MET A 271 21.36 11.85 -1.08
C MET A 271 20.97 13.32 -0.87
N ASP A 272 19.68 13.54 -0.62
CA ASP A 272 19.14 14.80 -0.13
C ASP A 272 18.15 14.48 1.00
N VAL A 273 18.51 14.87 2.23
CA VAL A 273 17.75 14.50 3.43
C VAL A 273 16.37 15.15 3.44
N GLY A 274 16.29 16.44 3.07
CA GLY A 274 15.02 17.18 3.05
C GLY A 274 14.06 16.61 2.01
N LEU A 275 14.58 16.29 0.82
CA LEU A 275 13.78 15.65 -0.23
C LEU A 275 13.33 14.23 0.16
N THR A 276 14.21 13.45 0.78
CA THR A 276 13.89 12.12 1.30
C THR A 276 12.75 12.19 2.32
N ASN A 277 12.82 13.10 3.29
CA ASN A 277 11.76 13.31 4.28
C ASN A 277 10.41 13.63 3.63
N ILE A 278 10.38 14.58 2.68
CA ILE A 278 9.16 14.95 1.95
C ILE A 278 8.58 13.76 1.19
N LEU A 279 9.42 12.97 0.51
CA LEU A 279 8.98 11.83 -0.27
C LEU A 279 8.53 10.66 0.61
N MET A 280 9.11 10.49 1.79
CA MET A 280 8.64 9.50 2.76
C MET A 280 7.27 9.90 3.35
N ILE A 281 7.05 11.19 3.64
CA ILE A 281 5.73 11.71 4.04
C ILE A 281 4.71 11.49 2.90
N TRP A 282 5.09 11.75 1.65
CA TRP A 282 4.25 11.46 0.48
C TRP A 282 3.92 9.97 0.42
N MET A 283 4.92 9.09 0.52
CA MET A 283 4.73 7.64 0.50
C MET A 283 3.76 7.17 1.61
N ALA A 284 3.87 7.76 2.81
CA ALA A 284 2.98 7.48 3.93
C ALA A 284 1.52 7.89 3.69
N SER A 285 1.22 8.67 2.64
CA SER A 285 -0.16 9.06 2.28
C SER A 285 -0.87 8.07 1.34
N HIS A 286 -0.21 7.01 0.87
CA HIS A 286 -0.77 6.14 -0.16
C HIS A 286 -2.10 5.46 0.26
N GLY A 287 -2.24 5.02 1.52
CA GLY A 287 -3.46 4.40 2.02
C GLY A 287 -4.62 5.40 2.16
N LEU A 288 -4.33 6.68 2.42
CA LEU A 288 -5.31 7.78 2.37
C LEU A 288 -5.93 7.82 0.97
N PHE A 289 -5.09 7.96 -0.07
CA PHE A 289 -5.55 7.99 -1.46
C PHE A 289 -6.29 6.70 -1.84
N SER A 290 -5.79 5.54 -1.43
CA SER A 290 -6.47 4.26 -1.65
C SER A 290 -7.88 4.24 -1.09
N THR A 291 -8.05 4.74 0.13
CA THR A 291 -9.37 4.80 0.78
C THR A 291 -10.30 5.79 0.08
N VAL A 292 -9.83 7.00 -0.21
CA VAL A 292 -10.62 8.02 -0.93
C VAL A 292 -11.08 7.50 -2.29
N VAL A 293 -10.15 6.94 -3.08
CA VAL A 293 -10.45 6.40 -4.41
C VAL A 293 -11.48 5.28 -4.29
N MET A 294 -11.31 4.33 -3.35
CA MET A 294 -12.27 3.25 -3.14
C MET A 294 -13.69 3.78 -2.86
N LEU A 295 -13.82 4.78 -1.99
CA LEU A 295 -15.11 5.40 -1.67
C LEU A 295 -15.73 6.12 -2.87
N ILE A 296 -14.92 6.73 -3.74
CA ILE A 296 -15.39 7.47 -4.92
C ILE A 296 -15.75 6.54 -6.07
N VAL A 297 -14.91 5.57 -6.42
CA VAL A 297 -15.06 4.79 -7.67
C VAL A 297 -16.20 3.77 -7.59
N HIS A 298 -16.40 3.17 -6.42
CA HIS A 298 -17.46 2.16 -6.24
C HIS A 298 -18.81 2.83 -5.99
N LYS A 299 -19.72 2.73 -6.97
CA LYS A 299 -21.08 3.30 -6.89
C LYS A 299 -21.81 3.05 -5.56
N PRO A 300 -21.86 1.83 -4.98
CA PRO A 300 -22.55 1.61 -3.70
C PRO A 300 -21.88 2.36 -2.55
N TYR A 301 -20.54 2.42 -2.53
CA TYR A 301 -19.78 3.11 -1.50
C TYR A 301 -19.98 4.62 -1.61
N ARG A 302 -19.82 5.18 -2.81
CA ARG A 302 -20.06 6.60 -3.07
C ARG A 302 -21.44 7.04 -2.64
N LYS A 303 -22.48 6.26 -2.97
CA LYS A 303 -23.86 6.54 -2.54
C LYS A 303 -24.02 6.53 -1.02
N ALA A 304 -23.43 5.54 -0.35
CA ALA A 304 -23.49 5.46 1.10
C ALA A 304 -22.73 6.62 1.77
N THR A 305 -21.52 6.95 1.27
CA THR A 305 -20.73 8.09 1.76
C THR A 305 -21.49 9.40 1.63
N LEU A 306 -22.06 9.69 0.45
CA LEU A 306 -22.84 10.92 0.25
C LEU A 306 -24.09 10.98 1.14
N SER A 307 -24.76 9.84 1.34
CA SER A 307 -25.92 9.74 2.23
C SER A 307 -25.57 9.98 3.69
N ILE A 308 -24.42 9.49 4.16
CA ILE A 308 -23.96 9.66 5.55
C ILE A 308 -23.48 11.10 5.78
N LEU A 309 -22.83 11.72 4.79
CA LEU A 309 -22.39 13.12 4.84
C LEU A 309 -23.53 14.14 4.64
N GLY A 310 -24.80 13.69 4.64
CA GLY A 310 -25.97 14.58 4.55
C GLY A 310 -26.15 15.28 3.20
N ARG A 311 -25.46 14.85 2.13
CA ARG A 311 -25.69 15.43 0.80
C ARG A 311 -26.97 14.85 0.20
N PRO A 312 -28.00 15.66 -0.13
CA PRO A 312 -29.20 15.19 -0.78
C PRO A 312 -28.81 14.45 -2.07
N GLN A 313 -29.22 13.19 -2.21
CA GLN A 313 -29.20 12.59 -3.55
C GLN A 313 -30.17 13.43 -4.37
N ALA A 314 -29.70 14.00 -5.48
CA ALA A 314 -30.61 14.56 -6.48
C ALA A 314 -31.68 13.50 -6.73
N ILE A 315 -32.91 13.80 -6.28
CA ILE A 315 -34.06 12.95 -6.51
C ILE A 315 -34.07 12.76 -8.02
N LYS A 316 -33.79 11.53 -8.47
CA LYS A 316 -34.15 11.17 -9.83
C LYS A 316 -35.67 11.25 -9.82
N THR A 317 -36.20 12.40 -10.26
CA THR A 317 -37.60 12.53 -10.61
C THR A 317 -37.92 11.29 -11.44
N ALA A 318 -38.80 10.44 -10.91
CA ALA A 318 -39.36 9.35 -11.68
C ALA A 318 -39.91 9.98 -12.97
N PRO A 319 -39.70 9.36 -14.15
CA PRO A 319 -40.22 9.93 -15.38
C PRO A 319 -41.74 10.10 -15.22
N VAL A 320 -42.24 11.28 -15.61
CA VAL A 320 -43.64 11.74 -15.52
C VAL A 320 -44.62 10.87 -16.34
N SER A 321 -44.24 9.66 -16.75
CA SER A 321 -45.07 8.76 -17.56
C SER A 321 -46.21 8.07 -16.79
N ILE A 322 -46.53 8.47 -15.56
CA ILE A 322 -47.73 7.97 -14.85
C ILE A 322 -48.88 8.98 -14.92
N ILE A 323 -48.64 10.28 -15.17
CA ILE A 323 -49.74 11.26 -15.22
C ILE A 323 -50.49 11.25 -16.56
N SER A 324 -49.89 10.80 -17.68
CA SER A 324 -50.61 10.75 -18.96
C SER A 324 -51.60 9.58 -19.10
N LYS A 325 -51.66 8.62 -18.17
CA LYS A 325 -52.66 7.54 -18.20
C LYS A 325 -53.94 7.83 -17.39
N LEU A 326 -54.01 8.97 -16.70
CA LEU A 326 -55.21 9.36 -15.94
C LEU A 326 -56.13 10.34 -16.68
N PHE A 327 -55.75 10.84 -17.86
CA PHE A 327 -56.56 11.83 -18.61
C PHE A 327 -56.98 11.39 -20.02
N THR A 328 -56.94 10.09 -20.33
CA THR A 328 -57.61 9.56 -21.53
C THR A 328 -58.36 8.28 -21.20
N ARG A 329 -59.46 8.43 -20.48
CA ARG A 329 -60.70 7.67 -20.64
C ARG A 329 -61.82 8.71 -20.71
#